data_AF-A0A1L7UBV0-F1
#
_entry.id   AF-A0A1L7UBV0-F1
#
_cell.length_a   1.000
_cell.length_b   1.000
_cell.length_c   1.000
_cell.angle_alpha   90.00
_cell.angle_beta   90.00
_cell.angle_gamma   90.00
#
_symmetry.space_group_name_H-M   'P 1'
#
loop_
_entity.id
_entity.type
_entity.pdbx_description
1 polymer ?
#
loop_
_entity_poly.entity_id
_entity_poly.type
_entity_poly.pdbx_seq_one_letter_code
_entity_poly.pdbx_strand_id
1 'polypeptide(L)'
;MDIDMNEFIPPSNLERMPKRIIPSLLEQLGREDLKSITTLSKRIRRKFLPTLLREVFFNGSATQIAYQLVSFLKEKREPTSGPVYEYVETVTFRLIQDDGEGEIPSLPGAFGILGDFFRRASQLQNVLLFFAQSSRLQKASFVNLVGDTCSWTALKTLSLDHADLMTVNAMTRGCKPQTLESVYITMRCRSEKYDMLRNRHPQLKRLWIVCRYRMEQGELYNNAAWDILPAISQDFKQLEWLILSEVFTKEECFLRCHFVSRRDLTKPLNNITWKLNEMPKLVRFAFPLDQDTMCNRLMREDWTSPTKEPLSHEQVAAWYTRLILHISRAVPRLEQICITHDYPFFFRGSKKPGEGEMTVTECNMSELDRDFEFPGGLLH
;
A
#
# COMPACT_ATOMS: atom_id res chain seq x y z
N MET A 1 19.25 -47.45 5.59
CA MET A 1 19.89 -46.36 6.35
C MET A 1 20.93 -45.76 5.43
N ASP A 2 20.56 -44.75 4.66
CA ASP A 2 21.52 -44.03 3.81
C ASP A 2 22.22 -42.99 4.67
N ILE A 3 23.47 -43.26 5.03
CA ILE A 3 24.34 -42.31 5.69
C ILE A 3 24.70 -41.25 4.63
N ASP A 4 24.19 -40.03 4.79
CA ASP A 4 24.49 -38.90 3.91
C ASP A 4 25.99 -38.57 4.02
N MET A 5 26.79 -39.13 3.11
CA MET A 5 28.26 -38.97 3.11
C MET A 5 28.74 -37.51 3.01
N ASN A 6 27.83 -36.55 2.82
CA ASN A 6 28.10 -35.12 2.90
C ASN A 6 28.43 -34.62 4.31
N GLU A 7 28.23 -35.41 5.38
CA GLU A 7 28.57 -34.96 6.73
C GLU A 7 30.08 -34.91 7.01
N PHE A 8 30.89 -35.70 6.29
CA PHE A 8 32.34 -35.80 6.51
C PHE A 8 33.19 -34.85 5.64
N ILE A 9 32.57 -34.05 4.77
CA ILE A 9 33.28 -33.05 3.96
C ILE A 9 33.41 -31.75 4.77
N PRO A 10 34.62 -31.19 4.92
CA PRO A 10 34.83 -29.95 5.65
C PRO A 10 34.01 -28.81 5.03
N PRO A 11 33.31 -27.99 5.84
CA PRO A 11 32.43 -26.98 5.31
C PRO A 11 33.21 -25.92 4.54
N SER A 12 32.72 -25.59 3.34
CA SER A 12 33.30 -24.56 2.47
C SER A 12 33.31 -23.18 3.16
N ASN A 13 34.09 -22.23 2.63
CA ASN A 13 34.13 -20.87 3.18
C ASN A 13 32.74 -20.22 3.21
N LEU A 14 31.92 -20.49 2.18
CA LEU A 14 30.51 -20.07 2.12
C LEU A 14 29.67 -20.67 3.25
N GLU A 15 29.90 -21.94 3.61
CA GLU A 15 29.22 -22.62 4.71
C GLU A 15 29.64 -22.08 6.09
N ARG A 16 30.90 -21.64 6.25
CA ARG A 16 31.41 -21.04 7.50
C ARG A 16 31.07 -19.58 7.71
N MET A 17 30.54 -18.91 6.67
CA MET A 17 30.23 -17.48 6.71
C MET A 17 29.25 -17.10 7.85
N PRO A 18 29.50 -16.05 8.63
CA PRO A 18 28.57 -15.63 9.67
C PRO A 18 27.20 -15.24 9.12
N LYS A 19 26.12 -15.64 9.80
CA LYS A 19 24.73 -15.31 9.39
C LYS A 19 24.52 -13.79 9.19
N ARG A 20 25.24 -12.96 9.94
CA ARG A 20 25.18 -11.49 9.86
C ARG A 20 25.69 -10.88 8.55
N ILE A 21 26.53 -11.59 7.78
CA ILE A 21 27.09 -11.07 6.52
C ILE A 21 26.22 -11.51 5.32
N ILE A 22 25.37 -12.53 5.52
CA ILE A 22 24.50 -13.06 4.47
C ILE A 22 23.61 -11.98 3.85
N PRO A 23 22.91 -11.12 4.61
CA PRO A 23 22.05 -10.08 4.02
C PRO A 23 22.81 -9.14 3.08
N SER A 24 23.96 -8.61 3.50
CA SER A 24 24.77 -7.70 2.69
C SER A 24 25.34 -8.35 1.42
N LEU A 25 25.63 -9.65 1.48
CA LEU A 25 26.11 -10.40 0.31
C LEU A 25 24.95 -10.71 -0.66
N LEU A 26 23.74 -10.89 -0.13
CA LEU A 26 22.52 -11.08 -0.93
C LEU A 26 22.06 -9.81 -1.63
N GLU A 27 22.27 -8.63 -1.05
CA GLU A 27 22.01 -7.35 -1.72
C GLU A 27 22.85 -7.17 -2.99
N GLN A 28 23.98 -7.88 -3.09
CA GLN A 28 24.86 -7.84 -4.26
C GLN A 28 24.67 -9.01 -5.23
N LEU A 29 23.89 -10.02 -4.85
CA LEU A 29 23.65 -11.19 -5.69
C LEU A 29 22.23 -11.17 -6.24
N GLY A 30 22.09 -11.39 -7.55
CA GLY A 30 20.78 -11.53 -8.16
C GLY A 30 20.06 -12.77 -7.64
N ARG A 31 18.73 -12.77 -7.71
CA ARG A 31 17.89 -13.92 -7.29
C ARG A 31 18.25 -15.21 -8.05
N GLU A 32 18.68 -15.09 -9.30
CA GLU A 32 19.11 -16.22 -10.15
C GLU A 32 20.51 -16.75 -9.77
N ASP A 33 21.43 -15.87 -9.40
CA ASP A 33 22.75 -16.26 -8.88
C ASP A 33 22.57 -17.06 -7.59
N LEU A 34 21.63 -16.63 -6.76
CA LEU A 34 21.34 -17.28 -5.50
C LEU A 34 20.65 -18.62 -5.65
N LYS A 35 19.69 -18.74 -6.57
CA LYS A 35 19.15 -20.06 -6.94
C LYS A 35 20.28 -20.99 -7.35
N SER A 36 21.19 -20.53 -8.20
CA SER A 36 22.36 -21.30 -8.65
C SER A 36 23.28 -21.68 -7.48
N ILE A 37 23.53 -20.77 -6.53
CA ILE A 37 24.35 -21.07 -5.34
C ILE A 37 23.68 -22.12 -4.45
N THR A 38 22.36 -22.08 -4.32
CA THR A 38 21.63 -23.06 -3.51
C THR A 38 21.55 -24.46 -4.13
N THR A 39 21.91 -24.65 -5.40
CA THR A 39 22.01 -26.00 -5.98
C THR A 39 23.35 -26.67 -5.67
N LEU A 40 24.37 -25.91 -5.23
CA LEU A 40 25.74 -26.41 -5.02
C LEU A 40 25.90 -27.32 -3.79
N SER A 41 25.13 -27.10 -2.72
CA SER A 41 25.23 -27.87 -1.47
C SER A 41 23.95 -27.77 -0.65
N LYS A 42 23.53 -28.87 -0.01
CA LYS A 42 22.41 -28.88 0.94
C LYS A 42 22.66 -27.92 2.13
N ARG A 43 23.91 -27.78 2.59
CA ARG A 43 24.27 -26.89 3.70
C ARG A 43 24.17 -25.42 3.30
N ILE A 44 24.63 -25.08 2.09
CA ILE A 44 24.48 -23.75 1.50
C ILE A 44 22.98 -23.45 1.31
N ARG A 45 22.23 -24.36 0.70
CA ARG A 45 20.77 -24.22 0.54
C ARG A 45 20.09 -23.88 1.87
N ARG A 46 20.26 -24.69 2.91
CA ARG A 46 19.67 -24.42 4.26
C ARG A 46 20.02 -23.06 4.84
N LYS A 47 21.21 -22.55 4.52
CA LYS A 47 21.70 -21.28 5.05
C LYS A 47 21.11 -20.06 4.35
N PHE A 48 20.87 -20.16 3.03
CA PHE A 48 20.37 -19.05 2.22
C PHE A 48 18.86 -19.13 1.97
N LEU A 49 18.25 -20.31 2.05
CA LEU A 49 16.83 -20.54 1.80
C LEU A 49 15.89 -19.63 2.62
N PRO A 50 16.12 -19.38 3.93
CA PRO A 50 15.28 -18.46 4.69
C PRO A 50 15.25 -17.06 4.10
N THR A 51 16.39 -16.57 3.60
CA THR A 51 16.47 -15.22 3.05
C THR A 51 15.93 -15.15 1.61
N LEU A 52 16.06 -16.23 0.83
CA LEU A 52 15.53 -16.30 -0.55
C LEU A 52 14.02 -16.37 -0.61
N LEU A 53 13.42 -17.04 0.36
CA LEU A 53 11.99 -17.25 0.46
C LEU A 53 11.31 -16.24 1.37
N ARG A 54 12.08 -15.35 2.00
CA ARG A 54 11.55 -14.24 2.80
C ARG A 54 10.48 -13.47 2.04
N GLU A 55 10.71 -13.26 0.75
CA GLU A 55 9.77 -12.61 -0.16
C GLU A 55 9.45 -13.53 -1.34
N VAL A 56 8.15 -13.82 -1.50
CA VAL A 56 7.65 -14.64 -2.62
C VAL A 56 6.63 -13.88 -3.44
N PHE A 57 6.66 -14.13 -4.75
CA PHE A 57 5.86 -13.42 -5.73
C PHE A 57 5.11 -14.45 -6.58
N PHE A 58 3.80 -14.28 -6.67
CA PHE A 58 2.90 -15.09 -7.48
C PHE A 58 2.21 -14.19 -8.50
N ASN A 59 2.20 -14.63 -9.76
CA ASN A 59 1.72 -13.79 -10.86
C ASN A 59 0.92 -14.60 -11.86
N GLY A 60 -0.14 -14.01 -12.40
CA GLY A 60 -0.98 -14.62 -13.42
C GLY A 60 -2.46 -14.51 -13.09
N SER A 61 -3.28 -15.32 -13.74
CA SER A 61 -4.70 -15.45 -13.42
C SER A 61 -4.92 -16.20 -12.09
N ALA A 62 -6.13 -16.15 -11.54
CA ALA A 62 -6.45 -16.82 -10.28
C ALA A 62 -6.11 -18.33 -10.33
N THR A 63 -6.35 -18.97 -11.48
CA THR A 63 -5.98 -20.35 -11.76
C THR A 63 -4.48 -20.60 -11.69
N GLN A 64 -3.70 -19.76 -12.36
CA GLN A 64 -2.24 -19.87 -12.38
C GLN A 64 -1.66 -19.67 -10.98
N ILE A 65 -2.18 -18.70 -10.23
CA ILE A 65 -1.81 -18.47 -8.83
C ILE A 65 -2.15 -19.69 -7.98
N ALA A 66 -3.34 -20.28 -8.13
CA ALA A 66 -3.72 -21.48 -7.40
C ALA A 66 -2.78 -22.66 -7.70
N TYR A 67 -2.44 -22.91 -8.97
CA TYR A 67 -1.46 -23.93 -9.35
C TYR A 67 -0.08 -23.67 -8.74
N GLN A 68 0.41 -22.43 -8.80
CA GLN A 68 1.69 -22.05 -8.20
C GLN A 68 1.68 -22.28 -6.68
N LEU A 69 0.61 -21.92 -5.99
CA LEU A 69 0.45 -22.15 -4.55
C LEU A 69 0.40 -23.64 -4.21
N VAL A 70 -0.37 -24.44 -4.96
CA VAL A 70 -0.42 -25.90 -4.75
C VAL A 70 0.97 -26.51 -4.93
N SER A 71 1.71 -26.08 -5.96
CA SER A 71 3.09 -26.52 -6.19
C SER A 71 4.01 -26.12 -5.03
N PHE A 72 3.94 -24.86 -4.61
CA PHE A 72 4.75 -24.29 -3.53
C PHE A 72 4.48 -24.96 -2.18
N LEU A 73 3.21 -25.25 -1.86
CA LEU A 73 2.81 -25.95 -0.64
C LEU A 73 3.18 -27.44 -0.65
N LYS A 74 3.28 -28.06 -1.84
CA LYS A 74 3.70 -29.46 -2.02
C LYS A 74 5.21 -29.63 -2.11
N GLU A 75 5.98 -28.56 -2.27
CA GLU A 75 7.43 -28.63 -2.37
C GLU A 75 7.99 -29.33 -1.12
N LYS A 76 8.68 -30.45 -1.34
CA LYS A 76 9.00 -31.42 -0.27
C LYS A 76 9.83 -30.76 0.82
N ARG A 77 9.50 -31.11 2.07
CA ARG A 77 10.28 -30.82 3.28
C ARG A 77 11.74 -31.19 3.05
N GLU A 78 12.64 -30.26 3.31
CA GLU A 78 14.02 -30.66 3.57
C GLU A 78 14.04 -31.37 4.94
N PRO A 79 14.73 -32.52 5.09
CA PRO A 79 14.67 -33.36 6.30
C PRO A 79 14.99 -32.65 7.61
N THR A 80 15.61 -31.46 7.57
CA THR A 80 16.07 -30.73 8.76
C THR A 80 15.69 -29.25 8.77
N SER A 81 14.94 -28.74 7.80
CA SER A 81 14.68 -27.28 7.68
C SER A 81 13.22 -26.93 7.44
N GLY A 82 12.29 -27.77 7.92
CA GLY A 82 10.87 -27.48 7.86
C GLY A 82 10.32 -27.29 6.43
N PRO A 83 9.05 -26.93 6.30
CA PRO A 83 8.47 -26.55 5.02
C PRO A 83 8.89 -25.13 4.58
N VAL A 84 9.10 -24.99 3.27
CA VAL A 84 9.52 -23.77 2.55
C VAL A 84 8.68 -22.53 2.91
N TYR A 85 7.36 -22.70 3.08
CA TYR A 85 6.44 -21.60 3.39
C TYR A 85 6.60 -20.99 4.78
N GLU A 86 7.29 -21.66 5.72
CA GLU A 86 7.53 -21.11 7.06
C GLU A 86 8.53 -19.95 7.05
N TYR A 87 9.32 -19.80 6.00
CA TYR A 87 10.30 -18.72 5.84
C TYR A 87 9.72 -17.45 5.22
N VAL A 88 8.47 -17.49 4.75
CA VAL A 88 7.86 -16.36 4.03
C VAL A 88 7.43 -15.30 5.03
N GLU A 89 8.02 -14.10 4.92
CA GLU A 89 7.61 -12.91 5.68
C GLU A 89 6.70 -11.99 4.86
N THR A 90 6.95 -11.91 3.55
CA THR A 90 6.21 -11.07 2.61
C THR A 90 5.77 -11.90 1.41
N VAL A 91 4.50 -11.75 1.04
CA VAL A 91 3.97 -12.33 -0.19
C VAL A 91 3.31 -11.26 -1.05
N THR A 92 3.57 -11.35 -2.34
CA THR A 92 2.95 -10.50 -3.34
C THR A 92 2.19 -11.35 -4.34
N PHE A 93 0.92 -11.03 -4.55
CA PHE A 93 0.12 -11.58 -5.64
C PHE A 93 -0.21 -10.49 -6.65
N ARG A 94 0.11 -10.74 -7.91
CA ARG A 94 -0.27 -9.88 -9.03
C ARG A 94 -1.25 -10.63 -9.92
N LEU A 95 -2.50 -10.21 -9.88
CA LEU A 95 -3.54 -10.74 -10.74
C LEU A 95 -3.46 -10.01 -12.09
N ILE A 96 -3.23 -10.76 -13.15
CA ILE A 96 -3.20 -10.24 -14.53
C ILE A 96 -4.51 -10.64 -15.22
N GLN A 97 -4.96 -9.79 -16.15
CA GLN A 97 -6.07 -10.10 -17.02
C GLN A 97 -5.77 -11.37 -17.83
N ASP A 98 -6.63 -12.38 -17.69
CA ASP A 98 -6.68 -13.53 -18.59
C ASP A 98 -7.46 -13.12 -19.85
N ASP A 99 -6.85 -13.26 -21.04
CA ASP A 99 -7.48 -12.95 -22.34
C ASP A 99 -8.49 -14.03 -22.76
N GLY A 100 -8.50 -15.17 -22.07
CA GLY A 100 -9.50 -16.22 -22.25
C GLY A 100 -10.77 -15.95 -21.43
N GLU A 101 -11.93 -16.31 -22.00
CA GLU A 101 -13.16 -16.58 -21.24
C GLU A 101 -12.94 -17.80 -20.32
N GLY A 102 -12.08 -17.65 -19.32
CA GLY A 102 -11.62 -18.74 -18.47
C GLY A 102 -12.60 -18.98 -17.35
N GLU A 103 -13.40 -20.03 -17.49
CA GLU A 103 -14.14 -20.65 -16.40
C GLU A 103 -13.29 -20.72 -15.11
N ILE A 104 -13.95 -20.56 -13.97
CA ILE A 104 -13.35 -20.82 -12.66
C ILE A 104 -12.73 -22.22 -12.74
N PRO A 105 -11.42 -22.37 -12.48
CA PRO A 105 -10.82 -23.69 -12.55
C PRO A 105 -11.51 -24.56 -11.51
N SER A 106 -12.16 -25.63 -11.98
CA SER A 106 -12.62 -26.75 -11.16
C SER A 106 -11.42 -27.58 -10.68
N LEU A 107 -10.36 -26.91 -10.21
CA LEU A 107 -9.25 -27.55 -9.52
C LEU A 107 -9.77 -28.09 -8.18
N PRO A 108 -9.80 -29.42 -7.99
CA PRO A 108 -10.16 -29.99 -6.70
C PRO A 108 -9.17 -29.48 -5.64
N GLY A 109 -9.67 -28.73 -4.65
CA GLY A 109 -8.87 -28.16 -3.57
C GLY A 109 -8.27 -26.77 -3.82
N ALA A 110 -8.63 -26.07 -4.91
CA ALA A 110 -8.24 -24.66 -5.09
C ALA A 110 -9.01 -23.70 -4.15
N PHE A 111 -10.24 -24.05 -3.76
CA PHE A 111 -10.99 -23.27 -2.80
C PHE A 111 -10.25 -23.21 -1.46
N GLY A 112 -10.07 -22.01 -0.93
CA GLY A 112 -9.38 -21.81 0.35
C GLY A 112 -7.87 -22.06 0.34
N ILE A 113 -7.23 -22.30 -0.81
CA ILE A 113 -5.78 -22.55 -0.88
C ILE A 113 -4.94 -21.37 -0.41
N LEU A 114 -5.36 -20.13 -0.66
CA LEU A 114 -4.73 -18.94 -0.11
C LEU A 114 -4.92 -18.89 1.41
N GLY A 115 -6.12 -19.17 1.90
CA GLY A 115 -6.40 -19.22 3.33
C GLY A 115 -5.56 -20.27 4.06
N ASP A 116 -5.35 -21.43 3.44
CA ASP A 116 -4.48 -22.48 3.97
C ASP A 116 -3.00 -22.05 3.96
N PHE A 117 -2.53 -21.43 2.87
CA PHE A 117 -1.19 -20.85 2.81
C PHE A 117 -0.97 -19.80 3.92
N PHE A 118 -1.88 -18.83 4.07
CA PHE A 118 -1.78 -17.78 5.09
C PHE A 118 -1.88 -18.28 6.53
N ARG A 119 -2.51 -19.45 6.75
CA ARG A 119 -2.52 -20.12 8.06
C ARG A 119 -1.20 -20.83 8.35
N ARG A 120 -0.58 -21.45 7.34
CA ARG A 120 0.63 -22.27 7.49
C ARG A 120 1.92 -21.45 7.47
N ALA A 121 1.94 -20.33 6.77
CA ALA A 121 3.08 -19.41 6.75
C ALA A 121 3.16 -18.64 8.08
N SER A 122 3.81 -19.23 9.07
CA SER A 122 3.84 -18.75 10.46
C SER A 122 4.63 -17.45 10.65
N GLN A 123 5.57 -17.13 9.75
CA GLN A 123 6.35 -15.90 9.76
C GLN A 123 5.75 -14.79 8.89
N LEU A 124 4.63 -15.06 8.21
CA LEU A 124 4.03 -14.11 7.29
C LEU A 124 3.52 -12.86 8.02
N GLN A 125 4.01 -11.70 7.60
CA GLN A 125 3.64 -10.39 8.16
C GLN A 125 3.03 -9.46 7.14
N ASN A 126 3.42 -9.56 5.86
CA ASN A 126 3.02 -8.61 4.83
C ASN A 126 2.37 -9.33 3.64
N VAL A 127 1.18 -8.86 3.25
CA VAL A 127 0.47 -9.35 2.06
C VAL A 127 0.20 -8.18 1.13
N LEU A 128 0.71 -8.26 -0.09
CA LEU A 128 0.51 -7.28 -1.15
C LEU A 128 -0.31 -7.91 -2.29
N LEU A 129 -1.45 -7.34 -2.61
CA LEU A 129 -2.34 -7.79 -3.67
C LEU A 129 -2.51 -6.70 -4.71
N PHE A 130 -2.21 -7.02 -5.96
CA PHE A 130 -2.35 -6.13 -7.10
C PHE A 130 -3.40 -6.65 -8.07
N PHE A 131 -4.49 -5.90 -8.24
CA PHE A 131 -5.62 -6.25 -9.12
C PHE A 131 -5.73 -5.33 -10.34
N ALA A 132 -4.62 -4.70 -10.75
CA ALA A 132 -4.60 -3.85 -11.93
C ALA A 132 -5.12 -4.62 -13.16
N GLN A 133 -5.98 -3.98 -13.96
CA GLN A 133 -6.58 -4.55 -15.17
C GLN A 133 -7.43 -5.82 -14.97
N SER A 134 -7.70 -6.23 -13.73
CA SER A 134 -8.52 -7.41 -13.44
C SER A 134 -10.02 -7.10 -13.47
N SER A 135 -10.82 -7.98 -14.10
CA SER A 135 -12.28 -7.89 -14.13
C SER A 135 -12.91 -8.22 -12.77
N ARG A 136 -14.18 -7.86 -12.57
CA ARG A 136 -14.93 -8.23 -11.34
C ARG A 136 -15.01 -9.75 -11.15
N LEU A 137 -15.18 -10.49 -12.24
CA LEU A 137 -15.25 -11.95 -12.20
C LEU A 137 -13.90 -12.55 -11.76
N GLN A 138 -12.78 -12.03 -12.27
CA GLN A 138 -11.44 -12.48 -11.86
C GLN A 138 -11.17 -12.20 -10.37
N LYS A 139 -11.59 -11.04 -9.86
CA LYS A 139 -11.49 -10.71 -8.42
C LYS A 139 -12.34 -11.64 -7.57
N ALA A 140 -13.56 -11.94 -8.00
CA ALA A 140 -14.43 -12.91 -7.33
C ALA A 140 -13.82 -14.32 -7.32
N SER A 141 -13.25 -14.77 -8.45
CA SER A 141 -12.52 -16.04 -8.54
C SER A 141 -11.32 -16.08 -7.60
N PHE A 142 -10.58 -14.98 -7.48
CA PHE A 142 -9.48 -14.86 -6.52
C PHE A 142 -9.98 -14.92 -5.07
N VAL A 143 -11.09 -14.27 -4.74
CA VAL A 143 -11.71 -14.34 -3.41
C VAL A 143 -12.13 -15.77 -3.06
N ASN A 144 -12.54 -16.60 -4.02
CA ASN A 144 -12.81 -18.01 -3.75
C ASN A 144 -11.56 -18.80 -3.28
N LEU A 145 -10.36 -18.37 -3.69
CA LEU A 145 -9.10 -18.97 -3.23
C LEU A 145 -8.82 -18.66 -1.75
N VAL A 146 -9.34 -17.55 -1.22
CA VAL A 146 -9.23 -17.14 0.20
C VAL A 146 -10.01 -18.11 1.10
N GLY A 147 -11.22 -18.49 0.67
CA GLY A 147 -12.15 -19.33 1.43
C GLY A 147 -12.68 -18.65 2.70
N ASP A 148 -13.45 -19.40 3.51
CA ASP A 148 -14.15 -18.86 4.70
C ASP A 148 -13.28 -18.74 5.96
N THR A 149 -11.97 -18.79 5.82
CA THR A 149 -11.07 -19.02 6.95
C THR A 149 -10.73 -17.73 7.68
N CYS A 150 -11.09 -17.63 8.97
CA CYS A 150 -10.84 -16.47 9.84
C CYS A 150 -9.61 -16.62 10.75
N SER A 151 -8.63 -17.43 10.35
CA SER A 151 -7.53 -17.90 11.23
C SER A 151 -6.15 -17.77 10.60
N TRP A 152 -5.91 -16.69 9.86
CA TRP A 152 -4.58 -16.45 9.31
C TRP A 152 -3.55 -16.13 10.39
N THR A 153 -2.29 -16.31 10.05
CA THR A 153 -1.17 -15.76 10.83
C THR A 153 -1.39 -14.27 11.11
N ALA A 154 -0.83 -13.78 12.21
CA ALA A 154 -0.93 -12.38 12.61
C ALA A 154 -0.21 -11.45 11.62
N LEU A 155 -0.93 -11.04 10.58
CA LEU A 155 -0.44 -10.06 9.60
C LEU A 155 -0.32 -8.69 10.23
N LYS A 156 0.73 -7.95 9.85
CA LYS A 156 0.94 -6.54 10.19
C LYS A 156 0.53 -5.61 9.06
N THR A 157 0.79 -6.00 7.81
CA THR A 157 0.55 -5.16 6.63
C THR A 157 -0.36 -5.86 5.64
N LEU A 158 -1.40 -5.16 5.20
CA LEU A 158 -2.28 -5.60 4.13
C LEU A 158 -2.41 -4.50 3.08
N SER A 159 -1.99 -4.79 1.85
CA SER A 159 -2.05 -3.87 0.72
C SER A 159 -2.94 -4.46 -0.36
N LEU A 160 -4.01 -3.75 -0.72
CA LEU A 160 -5.05 -4.18 -1.64
C LEU A 160 -5.23 -3.14 -2.76
N ASP A 161 -4.38 -3.26 -3.78
CA ASP A 161 -4.38 -2.35 -4.92
C ASP A 161 -5.47 -2.70 -5.93
N HIS A 162 -6.29 -1.72 -6.31
CA HIS A 162 -7.43 -1.89 -7.22
C HIS A 162 -8.46 -2.94 -6.78
N ALA A 163 -8.51 -3.29 -5.49
CA ALA A 163 -9.50 -4.23 -4.95
C ALA A 163 -10.92 -3.67 -5.00
N ASP A 164 -11.92 -4.55 -5.09
CA ASP A 164 -13.32 -4.17 -4.83
C ASP A 164 -13.70 -4.42 -3.38
N LEU A 165 -14.88 -3.95 -2.97
CA LEU A 165 -15.35 -4.06 -1.59
C LEU A 165 -15.45 -5.52 -1.12
N MET A 166 -15.80 -6.45 -2.02
CA MET A 166 -15.90 -7.86 -1.67
C MET A 166 -14.52 -8.44 -1.36
N THR A 167 -13.52 -8.11 -2.18
CA THR A 167 -12.13 -8.48 -1.92
C THR A 167 -11.62 -7.87 -0.61
N VAL A 168 -11.84 -6.58 -0.38
CA VAL A 168 -11.40 -5.91 0.87
C VAL A 168 -12.01 -6.59 2.09
N ASN A 169 -13.31 -6.87 2.07
CA ASN A 169 -14.00 -7.52 3.17
C ASN A 169 -13.52 -8.96 3.40
N ALA A 170 -13.34 -9.75 2.32
CA ALA A 170 -12.85 -11.12 2.43
C ALA A 170 -11.44 -11.17 3.03
N MET A 171 -10.52 -10.34 2.52
CA MET A 171 -9.14 -10.27 3.00
C MET A 171 -9.07 -9.78 4.45
N THR A 172 -9.83 -8.74 4.80
CA THR A 172 -9.87 -8.19 6.18
C THR A 172 -10.50 -9.18 7.16
N ARG A 173 -11.49 -9.95 6.74
CA ARG A 173 -12.12 -11.00 7.57
C ARG A 173 -11.15 -12.12 7.89
N GLY A 174 -10.33 -12.53 6.91
CA GLY A 174 -9.33 -13.59 7.08
C GLY A 174 -8.24 -13.23 8.09
N CYS A 175 -7.89 -11.95 8.18
CA CYS A 175 -6.93 -11.44 9.15
C CYS A 175 -7.42 -11.67 10.60
N LYS A 176 -6.49 -12.10 11.46
CA LYS A 176 -6.72 -12.19 12.90
C LYS A 176 -7.06 -10.78 13.43
N PRO A 177 -8.12 -10.59 14.23
CA PRO A 177 -8.48 -9.27 14.74
C PRO A 177 -7.31 -8.61 15.46
N GLN A 178 -7.25 -7.29 15.34
CA GLN A 178 -6.28 -6.43 16.03
C GLN A 178 -4.79 -6.66 15.71
N THR A 179 -4.45 -7.41 14.65
CA THR A 179 -3.03 -7.62 14.28
C THR A 179 -2.51 -6.64 13.25
N LEU A 180 -3.37 -6.17 12.34
CA LEU A 180 -2.96 -5.22 11.30
C LEU A 180 -2.54 -3.89 11.93
N GLU A 181 -1.38 -3.40 11.50
CA GLU A 181 -0.80 -2.11 11.85
C GLU A 181 -0.89 -1.13 10.67
N SER A 182 -0.77 -1.65 9.44
CA SER A 182 -0.71 -0.87 8.21
C SER A 182 -1.64 -1.42 7.14
N VAL A 183 -2.49 -0.55 6.57
CA VAL A 183 -3.42 -0.94 5.50
C VAL A 183 -3.39 0.04 4.34
N TYR A 184 -3.25 -0.50 3.14
CA TYR A 184 -3.46 0.20 1.88
C TYR A 184 -4.67 -0.39 1.16
N ILE A 185 -5.60 0.47 0.75
CA ILE A 185 -6.79 0.07 0.02
C ILE A 185 -7.15 1.09 -1.05
N THR A 186 -7.39 0.62 -2.26
CA THR A 186 -8.13 1.39 -3.27
C THR A 186 -9.62 1.16 -3.07
N MET A 187 -10.42 2.22 -2.94
CA MET A 187 -11.87 2.10 -2.81
C MET A 187 -12.61 3.18 -3.59
N ARG A 188 -13.89 2.94 -3.88
CA ARG A 188 -14.78 4.03 -4.33
C ARG A 188 -15.20 4.84 -3.12
N CYS A 189 -15.08 6.15 -3.13
CA CYS A 189 -15.48 7.01 -2.02
C CYS A 189 -17.00 6.93 -1.72
N ARG A 190 -17.43 6.19 -0.67
CA ARG A 190 -18.68 6.34 0.12
C ARG A 190 -18.39 5.79 1.52
N SER A 191 -18.90 6.41 2.58
CA SER A 191 -18.58 6.15 4.00
C SER A 191 -18.81 4.71 4.48
N GLU A 192 -19.62 3.92 3.80
CA GLU A 192 -20.03 2.55 4.21
C GLU A 192 -19.03 1.43 3.80
N LYS A 193 -17.78 1.77 3.47
CA LYS A 193 -16.90 0.88 2.67
C LYS A 193 -15.68 0.30 3.37
N TYR A 194 -15.50 0.54 4.66
CA TYR A 194 -14.44 -0.10 5.46
C TYR A 194 -14.93 -0.59 6.82
N ASP A 195 -16.21 -0.92 6.93
CA ASP A 195 -16.83 -1.40 8.17
C ASP A 195 -16.13 -2.62 8.77
N MET A 196 -15.69 -3.57 7.94
CA MET A 196 -14.92 -4.71 8.41
C MET A 196 -13.57 -4.29 8.99
N LEU A 197 -12.93 -3.28 8.41
CA LEU A 197 -11.64 -2.78 8.86
C LEU A 197 -11.76 -2.05 10.20
N ARG A 198 -12.70 -1.12 10.33
CA ARG A 198 -12.92 -0.40 11.60
C ARG A 198 -13.31 -1.34 12.74
N ASN A 199 -14.16 -2.33 12.46
CA ASN A 199 -14.69 -3.21 13.50
C ASN A 199 -13.64 -4.22 13.99
N ARG A 200 -12.73 -4.67 13.13
CA ARG A 200 -11.73 -5.70 13.47
C ARG A 200 -10.36 -5.13 13.80
N HIS A 201 -10.04 -3.95 13.28
CA HIS A 201 -8.71 -3.34 13.39
C HIS A 201 -8.77 -1.83 13.73
N PRO A 202 -9.46 -1.41 14.81
CA PRO A 202 -9.50 0.01 15.20
C PRO A 202 -8.14 0.57 15.65
N GLN A 203 -7.16 -0.30 15.94
CA GLN A 203 -5.81 0.02 16.40
C GLN A 203 -4.79 0.33 15.29
N LEU A 204 -5.23 0.48 14.03
CA LEU A 204 -4.34 0.79 12.92
C LEU A 204 -3.46 2.01 13.20
N LYS A 205 -2.20 1.91 12.81
CA LYS A 205 -1.22 3.01 12.89
C LYS A 205 -1.02 3.70 11.56
N ARG A 206 -1.17 2.97 10.44
CA ARG A 206 -0.97 3.51 9.10
C ARG A 206 -2.16 3.15 8.22
N LEU A 207 -2.73 4.15 7.59
CA LEU A 207 -3.84 3.99 6.66
C LEU A 207 -3.58 4.79 5.40
N TRP A 208 -3.68 4.11 4.27
CA TRP A 208 -3.61 4.72 2.96
C TRP A 208 -4.83 4.31 2.16
N ILE A 209 -5.63 5.32 1.79
CA ILE A 209 -6.84 5.13 1.00
C ILE A 209 -6.67 5.87 -0.32
N VAL A 210 -6.79 5.14 -1.43
CA VAL A 210 -6.95 5.73 -2.75
C VAL A 210 -8.43 5.75 -3.08
N CYS A 211 -9.00 6.96 -3.16
CA CYS A 211 -10.37 7.14 -3.59
C CYS A 211 -10.47 7.23 -5.11
N ARG A 212 -11.23 6.30 -5.68
CA ARG A 212 -11.69 6.39 -7.06
C ARG A 212 -13.02 7.09 -7.12
N TYR A 213 -13.03 8.20 -7.84
CA TYR A 213 -14.24 8.92 -8.13
C TYR A 213 -14.93 8.36 -9.38
N ARG A 214 -16.24 8.53 -9.46
CA ARG A 214 -16.98 8.38 -10.71
C ARG A 214 -17.94 9.55 -10.74
N MET A 215 -17.73 10.49 -11.66
CA MET A 215 -18.66 11.60 -11.87
C MET A 215 -20.02 11.03 -12.32
N GLU A 216 -20.95 10.82 -11.39
CA GLU A 216 -22.37 10.69 -11.71
C GLU A 216 -22.87 12.09 -12.10
N GLN A 217 -23.58 12.18 -13.22
CA GLN A 217 -23.93 13.45 -13.86
C GLN A 217 -24.58 14.42 -12.85
N GLY A 218 -23.89 15.54 -12.57
CA GLY A 218 -24.46 16.69 -11.85
C GLY A 218 -23.96 16.90 -10.41
N GLU A 219 -23.25 15.95 -9.79
CA GLU A 219 -22.80 16.14 -8.41
C GLU A 219 -21.31 16.53 -8.33
N LEU A 220 -21.09 17.82 -8.04
CA LEU A 220 -19.78 18.44 -7.86
C LEU A 220 -19.32 18.30 -6.40
N TYR A 221 -18.82 17.13 -6.04
CA TYR A 221 -18.25 16.93 -4.72
C TYR A 221 -16.86 17.58 -4.60
N ASN A 222 -16.50 17.93 -3.37
CA ASN A 222 -15.14 18.34 -3.02
C ASN A 222 -14.18 17.16 -3.25
N ASN A 223 -12.89 17.30 -2.94
CA ASN A 223 -11.97 16.15 -2.84
C ASN A 223 -12.69 15.05 -2.03
N ALA A 224 -13.18 14.01 -2.70
CA ALA A 224 -13.97 12.93 -2.11
C ALA A 224 -13.16 12.22 -1.01
N ALA A 225 -11.83 12.22 -1.16
CA ALA A 225 -10.88 11.84 -0.12
C ALA A 225 -11.10 12.58 1.21
N TRP A 226 -11.48 13.86 1.18
CA TRP A 226 -11.74 14.64 2.40
C TRP A 226 -13.08 14.31 3.04
N ASP A 227 -14.07 13.87 2.27
CA ASP A 227 -15.40 13.51 2.79
C ASP A 227 -15.36 12.28 3.70
N ILE A 228 -14.37 11.40 3.54
CA ILE A 228 -14.18 10.23 4.40
C ILE A 228 -13.38 10.52 5.68
N LEU A 229 -12.70 11.67 5.75
CA LEU A 229 -11.84 12.05 6.87
C LEU A 229 -12.60 12.09 8.22
N PRO A 230 -13.84 12.64 8.32
CA PRO A 230 -14.61 12.58 9.56
C PRO A 230 -14.77 11.16 10.10
N ALA A 231 -15.13 10.20 9.25
CA ALA A 231 -15.32 8.81 9.65
C ALA A 231 -13.98 8.16 10.06
N ILE A 232 -12.89 8.41 9.32
CA ILE A 232 -11.54 7.92 9.68
C ILE A 232 -11.11 8.48 11.04
N SER A 233 -11.32 9.77 11.25
CA SER A 233 -10.94 10.46 12.48
C SER A 233 -11.67 9.88 13.70
N GLN A 234 -12.89 9.38 13.53
CA GLN A 234 -13.67 8.72 14.56
C GLN A 234 -13.23 7.27 14.78
N ASP A 235 -13.05 6.52 13.69
CA ASP A 235 -12.88 5.08 13.70
C ASP A 235 -11.45 4.63 14.08
N PHE A 236 -10.42 5.43 13.77
CA PHE A 236 -9.02 5.04 13.91
C PHE A 236 -8.19 6.05 14.73
N LYS A 237 -8.47 6.14 16.03
CA LYS A 237 -7.79 7.08 16.95
C LYS A 237 -6.30 6.82 17.15
N GLN A 238 -5.80 5.65 16.73
CA GLN A 238 -4.41 5.25 16.89
C GLN A 238 -3.54 5.59 15.67
N LEU A 239 -4.11 6.17 14.61
CA LEU A 239 -3.37 6.48 13.39
C LEU A 239 -2.23 7.46 13.67
N GLU A 240 -1.05 7.04 13.25
CA GLU A 240 0.16 7.85 13.18
C GLU A 240 0.30 8.45 11.78
N TRP A 241 -0.02 7.67 10.75
CA TRP A 241 0.11 8.05 9.33
C TRP A 241 -1.20 7.91 8.58
N LEU A 242 -1.56 8.94 7.83
CA LEU A 242 -2.72 8.94 6.95
C LEU A 242 -2.35 9.47 5.56
N ILE A 243 -2.60 8.67 4.52
CA ILE A 243 -2.51 9.07 3.12
C ILE A 243 -3.90 8.97 2.51
N LEU A 244 -4.40 10.08 1.98
CA LEU A 244 -5.66 10.14 1.25
C LEU A 244 -5.36 10.53 -0.19
N SER A 245 -5.35 9.56 -1.10
CA SER A 245 -5.09 9.78 -2.53
C SER A 245 -6.40 9.79 -3.32
N GLU A 246 -6.37 10.40 -4.51
CA GLU A 246 -7.48 10.46 -5.46
C GLU A 246 -6.97 10.12 -6.85
N VAL A 247 -7.71 9.28 -7.57
CA VAL A 247 -7.41 8.96 -8.97
C VAL A 247 -8.56 9.44 -9.83
N PHE A 248 -8.23 10.28 -10.81
CA PHE A 248 -9.15 10.88 -11.77
C PHE A 248 -8.82 10.43 -13.19
N THR A 249 -9.82 10.31 -14.06
CA THR A 249 -9.58 10.28 -15.51
C THR A 249 -9.31 11.69 -16.04
N LYS A 250 -8.70 11.81 -17.23
CA LYS A 250 -8.45 13.11 -17.87
C LYS A 250 -9.73 13.92 -18.05
N GLU A 251 -10.83 13.26 -18.41
CA GLU A 251 -12.14 13.88 -18.55
C GLU A 251 -12.68 14.38 -17.20
N GLU A 252 -12.47 13.62 -16.12
CA GLU A 252 -12.86 14.02 -14.76
C GLU A 252 -12.06 15.22 -14.28
N CYS A 253 -10.73 15.25 -14.53
CA CYS A 253 -9.90 16.43 -14.28
C CYS A 253 -10.46 17.64 -15.02
N PHE A 254 -10.71 17.53 -16.33
CA PHE A 254 -11.23 18.61 -17.15
C PHE A 254 -12.56 19.17 -16.61
N LEU A 255 -13.52 18.30 -16.29
CA LEU A 255 -14.80 18.72 -15.72
C LEU A 255 -14.59 19.44 -14.38
N ARG A 256 -13.73 18.90 -13.52
CA ARG A 256 -13.43 19.48 -12.22
C ARG A 256 -12.89 20.91 -12.32
N CYS A 257 -11.91 21.16 -13.20
CA CYS A 257 -11.37 22.50 -13.44
C CYS A 257 -12.47 23.52 -13.79
N HIS A 258 -13.43 23.12 -14.63
CA HIS A 258 -14.47 24.02 -15.10
C HIS A 258 -15.48 24.40 -14.01
N PHE A 259 -15.73 23.49 -13.05
CA PHE A 259 -16.77 23.67 -12.04
C PHE A 259 -16.26 24.02 -10.63
N VAL A 260 -14.99 23.75 -10.31
CA VAL A 260 -14.36 24.11 -9.01
C VAL A 260 -14.06 25.61 -8.91
N SER A 261 -14.04 26.34 -10.04
CA SER A 261 -13.67 27.77 -10.14
C SER A 261 -14.50 28.78 -9.32
N ARG A 262 -15.44 28.33 -8.49
CA ARG A 262 -16.34 29.18 -7.68
C ARG A 262 -16.28 28.95 -6.16
N ARG A 263 -15.46 28.04 -5.63
CA ARG A 263 -15.52 27.68 -4.20
C ARG A 263 -14.37 28.22 -3.35
N ASP A 264 -14.74 28.67 -2.16
CA ASP A 264 -13.84 29.09 -1.08
C ASP A 264 -13.21 27.86 -0.41
N LEU A 265 -11.89 27.70 -0.55
CA LEU A 265 -11.11 26.60 0.02
C LEU A 265 -10.96 26.69 1.53
N THR A 266 -11.20 27.86 2.13
CA THR A 266 -11.00 28.05 3.57
C THR A 266 -11.92 27.15 4.39
N LYS A 267 -13.18 26.97 3.96
CA LYS A 267 -14.15 26.10 4.67
C LYS A 267 -13.71 24.63 4.68
N PRO A 268 -13.40 23.99 3.53
CA PRO A 268 -12.82 22.65 3.52
C PRO A 268 -11.52 22.54 4.33
N LEU A 269 -10.59 23.49 4.22
CA LEU A 269 -9.33 23.45 4.96
C LEU A 269 -9.52 23.57 6.47
N ASN A 270 -10.42 24.43 6.93
CA ASN A 270 -10.77 24.54 8.35
C ASN A 270 -11.41 23.24 8.87
N ASN A 271 -12.26 22.60 8.06
CA ASN A 271 -12.84 21.31 8.45
C ASN A 271 -11.78 20.20 8.53
N ILE A 272 -10.86 20.14 7.57
CA ILE A 272 -9.76 19.16 7.56
C ILE A 272 -8.87 19.36 8.77
N THR A 273 -8.37 20.58 8.98
CA THR A 273 -7.49 20.88 10.12
C THR A 273 -8.16 20.59 11.45
N TRP A 274 -9.45 20.91 11.59
CA TRP A 274 -10.23 20.52 12.76
C TRP A 274 -10.28 19.01 12.94
N LYS A 275 -10.57 18.23 11.89
CA LYS A 275 -10.58 16.76 11.96
C LYS A 275 -9.22 16.12 12.23
N LEU A 276 -8.15 16.64 11.65
CA LEU A 276 -6.80 16.19 11.94
C LEU A 276 -6.42 16.44 13.41
N ASN A 277 -6.89 17.54 14.00
CA ASN A 277 -6.70 17.80 15.44
C ASN A 277 -7.43 16.80 16.35
N GLU A 278 -8.54 16.20 15.90
CA GLU A 278 -9.25 15.14 16.63
C GLU A 278 -8.52 13.78 16.60
N MET A 279 -7.38 13.69 15.90
CA MET A 279 -6.57 12.49 15.74
C MET A 279 -5.28 12.59 16.58
N PRO A 280 -5.30 12.12 17.85
CA PRO A 280 -4.27 12.46 18.85
C PRO A 280 -2.92 11.77 18.63
N LYS A 281 -2.81 10.83 17.69
CA LYS A 281 -1.54 10.17 17.35
C LYS A 281 -1.02 10.55 15.96
N LEU A 282 -1.79 11.32 15.18
CA LEU A 282 -1.44 11.60 13.80
C LEU A 282 -0.25 12.56 13.75
N VAL A 283 0.81 12.10 13.11
CA VAL A 283 2.08 12.82 12.94
C VAL A 283 2.45 13.00 11.47
N ARG A 284 1.88 12.19 10.56
CA ARG A 284 2.12 12.30 9.11
C ARG A 284 0.81 12.31 8.33
N PHE A 285 0.65 13.31 7.47
CA PHE A 285 -0.53 13.46 6.64
C PHE A 285 -0.18 13.79 5.19
N ALA A 286 -0.75 13.07 4.24
CA ALA A 286 -0.52 13.27 2.82
C ALA A 286 -1.83 13.25 2.02
N PHE A 287 -1.93 14.13 1.03
CA PHE A 287 -3.06 14.19 0.11
C PHE A 287 -2.67 14.88 -1.21
N PRO A 288 -3.33 14.56 -2.34
CA PRO A 288 -3.11 15.26 -3.59
C PRO A 288 -3.88 16.56 -3.63
N LEU A 289 -3.28 17.57 -4.22
CA LEU A 289 -3.93 18.83 -4.56
C LEU A 289 -3.24 19.40 -5.79
N ASP A 290 -3.79 19.10 -6.96
CA ASP A 290 -3.18 19.43 -8.25
C ASP A 290 -3.55 20.86 -8.68
N GLN A 291 -2.57 21.61 -9.21
CA GLN A 291 -2.78 22.95 -9.76
C GLN A 291 -3.85 22.96 -10.85
N ASP A 292 -3.84 21.96 -11.73
CA ASP A 292 -4.83 21.81 -12.80
C ASP A 292 -6.22 21.73 -12.20
N THR A 293 -6.41 20.90 -11.16
CA THR A 293 -7.72 20.72 -10.51
C THR A 293 -8.21 21.96 -9.75
N MET A 294 -7.30 22.82 -9.28
CA MET A 294 -7.59 23.98 -8.44
C MET A 294 -7.80 25.27 -9.24
N CYS A 295 -7.33 25.32 -10.49
CA CYS A 295 -7.28 26.52 -11.34
C CYS A 295 -6.42 27.66 -10.75
N ASN A 296 -5.61 28.31 -11.58
CA ASN A 296 -4.72 29.41 -11.20
C ASN A 296 -5.40 30.54 -10.39
N ARG A 297 -6.71 30.74 -10.59
CA ARG A 297 -7.51 31.74 -9.89
C ARG A 297 -7.64 31.49 -8.39
N LEU A 298 -7.71 30.24 -7.93
CA LEU A 298 -7.80 29.93 -6.48
C LEU A 298 -6.45 30.06 -5.78
N MET A 299 -5.35 29.99 -6.54
CA MET A 299 -3.99 30.12 -6.02
C MET A 299 -3.52 31.58 -5.93
N ARG A 300 -4.16 32.48 -6.69
CA ARG A 300 -3.97 33.93 -6.54
C ARG A 300 -4.82 34.39 -5.35
N GLU A 301 -4.15 34.84 -4.28
CA GLU A 301 -4.80 35.36 -3.06
C GLU A 301 -5.78 36.52 -3.30
N ASP A 302 -5.78 37.09 -4.50
CA ASP A 302 -6.57 38.26 -4.82
C ASP A 302 -8.04 37.95 -5.13
N TRP A 303 -8.47 36.71 -5.44
CA TRP A 303 -9.86 36.30 -5.78
C TRP A 303 -10.57 37.13 -6.87
N THR A 304 -9.94 38.22 -7.32
CA THR A 304 -10.54 39.36 -8.01
C THR A 304 -9.99 39.50 -9.42
N SER A 305 -8.81 38.93 -9.71
CA SER A 305 -8.28 38.95 -11.06
C SER A 305 -8.81 37.73 -11.85
N PRO A 306 -9.60 37.93 -12.92
CA PRO A 306 -10.08 36.85 -13.79
C PRO A 306 -8.99 36.37 -14.76
N THR A 307 -7.73 36.77 -14.57
CA THR A 307 -6.66 36.52 -15.52
C THR A 307 -6.33 35.02 -15.59
N LYS A 308 -6.48 34.46 -16.79
CA LYS A 308 -6.15 33.07 -17.15
C LYS A 308 -4.63 32.82 -17.27
N GLU A 309 -3.81 33.78 -16.88
CA GLU A 309 -2.37 33.68 -17.05
C GLU A 309 -1.81 32.52 -16.20
N PRO A 310 -0.86 31.74 -16.74
CA PRO A 310 -0.15 30.74 -15.96
C PRO A 310 0.55 31.41 -14.78
N LEU A 311 0.53 30.73 -13.63
CA LEU A 311 1.34 31.13 -12.48
C LEU A 311 2.81 30.77 -12.73
N SER A 312 3.75 31.58 -12.23
CA SER A 312 5.15 31.17 -12.21
C SER A 312 5.35 30.02 -11.21
N HIS A 313 6.37 29.22 -11.43
CA HIS A 313 6.74 28.14 -10.51
C HIS A 313 6.96 28.64 -9.07
N GLU A 314 7.60 29.81 -8.91
CA GLU A 314 7.79 30.43 -7.59
C GLU A 314 6.46 30.79 -6.89
N GLN A 315 5.48 31.28 -7.65
CA GLN A 315 4.15 31.60 -7.11
C GLN A 315 3.42 30.33 -6.64
N VAL A 316 3.54 29.25 -7.41
CA VAL A 316 3.00 27.92 -7.08
C VAL A 316 3.67 27.37 -5.82
N ALA A 317 5.00 27.37 -5.76
CA ALA A 317 5.77 26.92 -4.61
C ALA A 317 5.46 27.73 -3.33
N ALA A 318 5.35 29.06 -3.45
CA ALA A 318 4.96 29.92 -2.33
C ALA A 318 3.54 29.61 -1.84
N TRP A 319 2.62 29.27 -2.75
CA TRP A 319 1.26 28.88 -2.39
C TRP A 319 1.22 27.56 -1.61
N TYR A 320 1.87 26.50 -2.09
CA TYR A 320 1.95 25.22 -1.37
C TYR A 320 2.66 25.36 -0.02
N THR A 321 3.71 26.18 0.03
CA THR A 321 4.41 26.50 1.28
C THR A 321 3.46 27.14 2.29
N ARG A 322 2.69 28.16 1.89
CA ARG A 322 1.70 28.79 2.77
C ARG A 322 0.62 27.82 3.23
N LEU A 323 0.15 26.95 2.35
CA LEU A 323 -0.86 25.93 2.69
C LEU A 323 -0.33 24.93 3.73
N ILE A 324 0.87 24.39 3.52
CA ILE A 324 1.51 23.46 4.46
C ILE A 324 1.73 24.13 5.82
N LEU A 325 2.25 25.36 5.83
CA LEU A 325 2.45 26.13 7.06
C LEU A 325 1.12 26.43 7.77
N HIS A 326 0.05 26.72 7.03
CA HIS A 326 -1.27 26.92 7.60
C HIS A 326 -1.79 25.67 8.30
N ILE A 327 -1.71 24.50 7.64
CA ILE A 327 -2.11 23.22 8.23
C ILE A 327 -1.25 22.89 9.45
N SER A 328 0.07 23.07 9.35
CA SER A 328 1.03 22.81 10.44
C SER A 328 0.76 23.68 11.68
N ARG A 329 0.42 24.97 11.49
CA ARG A 329 0.03 25.86 12.60
C ARG A 329 -1.30 25.45 13.23
N ALA A 330 -2.26 25.03 12.42
CA ALA A 330 -3.55 24.56 12.91
C ALA A 330 -3.42 23.20 13.62
N VAL A 331 -2.49 22.34 13.21
CA VAL A 331 -2.27 20.98 13.74
C VAL A 331 -0.78 20.81 14.14
N PRO A 332 -0.33 21.42 15.25
CA PRO A 332 1.09 21.53 15.60
C PRO A 332 1.82 20.20 15.80
N ARG A 333 1.09 19.11 16.02
CA ARG A 333 1.61 17.76 16.20
C ARG A 333 2.11 17.10 14.91
N LEU A 334 1.70 17.60 13.74
CA LEU A 334 2.14 17.04 12.47
C LEU A 334 3.64 17.30 12.29
N GLU A 335 4.41 16.24 12.17
CA GLU A 335 5.83 16.26 11.88
C GLU A 335 6.08 16.29 10.38
N GLN A 336 5.16 15.74 9.58
CA GLN A 336 5.27 15.70 8.13
C GLN A 336 3.94 15.93 7.43
N ILE A 337 3.94 16.83 6.44
CA ILE A 337 2.80 17.09 5.56
C ILE A 337 3.30 16.99 4.12
N CYS A 338 2.63 16.19 3.28
CA CYS A 338 2.99 16.05 1.88
C CYS A 338 1.79 16.35 0.97
N ILE A 339 2.01 17.21 -0.02
CA ILE A 339 1.00 17.59 -1.00
C ILE A 339 1.57 17.36 -2.39
N THR A 340 1.00 16.45 -3.18
CA THR A 340 1.35 16.33 -4.61
C THR A 340 0.65 17.42 -5.40
N HIS A 341 1.35 18.00 -6.37
CA HIS A 341 0.77 19.03 -7.22
C HIS A 341 0.91 18.83 -8.72
N ASP A 342 1.84 17.97 -9.16
CA ASP A 342 2.06 17.59 -10.56
C ASP A 342 2.98 16.37 -10.55
N TYR A 343 2.56 15.21 -11.04
CA TYR A 343 3.43 14.03 -11.03
C TYR A 343 4.69 14.28 -11.89
N PRO A 344 5.92 14.00 -11.41
CA PRO A 344 6.28 13.26 -10.18
C PRO A 344 6.71 14.15 -9.00
N PHE A 345 6.25 15.39 -8.90
CA PHE A 345 6.64 16.35 -7.86
C PHE A 345 5.64 16.46 -6.71
N PHE A 346 6.17 16.75 -5.52
CA PHE A 346 5.38 17.04 -4.33
C PHE A 346 6.09 18.02 -3.41
N PHE A 347 5.31 18.76 -2.62
CA PHE A 347 5.82 19.59 -1.54
C PHE A 347 5.80 18.82 -0.23
N ARG A 348 6.95 18.79 0.45
CA ARG A 348 7.15 18.15 1.75
C ARG A 348 7.41 19.21 2.81
N GLY A 349 6.44 19.39 3.70
CA GLY A 349 6.67 20.00 5.00
C GLY A 349 7.24 18.98 5.97
N SER A 350 8.34 19.32 6.64
CA SER A 350 8.89 18.50 7.73
C SER A 350 9.40 19.34 8.90
N LYS A 351 9.29 18.81 10.12
CA LYS A 351 9.91 19.34 11.34
C LYS A 351 10.20 18.21 12.31
N LYS A 352 11.16 18.40 13.22
CA LYS A 352 11.41 17.40 14.27
C LYS A 352 10.34 17.47 15.37
N PRO A 353 10.17 16.36 16.14
CA PRO A 353 9.30 16.38 17.30
C PRO A 353 9.69 17.51 18.26
N GLY A 354 8.74 18.39 18.57
CA GLY A 354 8.96 19.53 19.48
C GLY A 354 9.58 20.79 18.86
N GLU A 355 9.89 20.78 17.55
CA GLU A 355 10.31 21.99 16.83
C GLU A 355 9.09 22.87 16.44
N GLY A 356 9.34 24.18 16.36
CA GLY A 356 8.29 25.18 16.11
C GLY A 356 7.82 25.19 14.66
N GLU A 357 8.64 25.75 13.76
CA GLU A 357 8.25 25.98 12.37
C GLU A 357 8.63 24.82 11.45
N MET A 358 7.76 24.52 10.50
CA MET A 358 7.93 23.46 9.52
C MET A 358 8.71 23.99 8.32
N THR A 359 9.76 23.29 7.92
CA THR A 359 10.49 23.59 6.68
C THR A 359 9.79 22.90 5.51
N VAL A 360 9.57 23.63 4.41
CA VAL A 360 8.92 23.11 3.21
C VAL A 360 9.93 23.02 2.08
N THR A 361 10.00 21.86 1.44
CA THR A 361 10.86 21.61 0.27
C THR A 361 10.04 20.95 -0.82
N GLU A 362 10.31 21.30 -2.07
CA GLU A 362 9.87 20.50 -3.20
C GLU A 362 10.75 19.26 -3.34
N CYS A 363 10.14 18.12 -3.64
CA CYS A 363 10.81 16.84 -3.78
C CYS A 363 10.33 16.13 -5.04
N ASN A 364 11.18 15.27 -5.59
CA ASN A 364 10.79 14.36 -6.67
C ASN A 364 10.44 12.99 -6.08
N MET A 365 9.38 12.37 -6.57
CA MET A 365 8.99 11.03 -6.14
C MET A 365 10.05 9.96 -6.46
N SER A 366 10.92 10.16 -7.45
CA SER A 366 12.03 9.23 -7.73
C SER A 366 13.09 9.18 -6.64
N GLU A 367 13.09 10.14 -5.71
CA GLU A 367 13.99 10.19 -4.56
C GLU A 367 13.48 9.34 -3.39
N LEU A 368 12.29 8.74 -3.51
CA LEU A 368 11.76 7.83 -2.50
C LEU A 368 12.28 6.41 -2.75
N ASP A 369 12.97 5.86 -1.75
CA ASP A 369 13.58 4.52 -1.83
C ASP A 369 12.54 3.40 -2.02
N ARG A 370 11.26 3.62 -1.64
CA ARG A 370 10.19 2.59 -1.66
C ARG A 370 8.78 3.17 -1.83
N ASP A 371 7.98 2.54 -2.70
CA ASP A 371 6.57 2.86 -2.95
C ASP A 371 5.67 2.84 -1.68
N PHE A 372 6.08 2.08 -0.65
CA PHE A 372 5.33 1.92 0.60
C PHE A 372 5.82 2.79 1.77
N GLU A 373 6.85 3.60 1.56
CA GLU A 373 7.26 4.61 2.54
C GLU A 373 6.36 5.85 2.44
N PHE A 374 6.34 6.69 3.46
CA PHE A 374 5.59 7.94 3.41
C PHE A 374 6.45 9.02 2.71
N PRO A 375 5.96 9.74 1.69
CA PRO A 375 4.60 9.72 1.14
C PRO A 375 4.48 8.93 -0.18
N GLY A 376 5.31 7.91 -0.42
CA GLY A 376 5.31 7.06 -1.62
C GLY A 376 3.94 6.53 -2.02
N GLY A 377 3.00 6.42 -1.07
CA GLY A 377 1.60 6.15 -1.40
C GLY A 377 0.87 7.22 -2.23
N LEU A 378 1.49 8.36 -2.51
CA LEU A 378 0.96 9.35 -3.46
C LEU A 378 1.27 8.98 -4.93
N LEU A 379 1.99 7.88 -5.19
CA LEU A 379 2.37 7.41 -6.54
C LEU A 379 1.26 6.70 -7.32
N HIS A 380 0.15 6.32 -6.67
CA HIS A 380 -0.87 5.40 -7.25
C HIS A 380 -2.27 5.99 -7.39
#